data_AF-A0A4Q2XZ07-F1
#
_entry.id   AF-A0A4Q2XZ07-F1
#
_cell.length_a   1.000
_cell.length_b   1.000
_cell.length_c   1.000
_cell.angle_alpha   90.00
_cell.angle_beta   90.00
_cell.angle_gamma   90.00
#
_symmetry.space_group_name_H-M   'P 1'
#
loop_
_entity.id
_entity.type
_entity.pdbx_description
1 polymer ?
#
loop_
_entity_poly.entity_id
_entity_poly.type
_entity_poly.pdbx_seq_one_letter_code
_entity_poly.pdbx_strand_id
1 'polypeptide(L)'
;MNGARTRLTSPRYVAILRRAKKRGASPEMAIRQAWRLALSPVRAGREWRRWKNVSAPLRWYGPVLALGLFAGLPLTFIHLGIYPLLILVLWLWMLMLFTAGHLWWLGKRAYPAARSALRMDALLSILVPFHAMRAHEIASVHAMGTTHPIGLMLATGDLENAWLARFLRRILHPLPESPEEQRRSAILRPFLAHALSRTGKGLLDFDTEPDRTDDPESTCYCPRCHGRYLRQARSCPDCKGVELVRFREILP
;
A
#
# COMPACT_ATOMS: atom_id res chain seq x y z
N MET A 1 15.52 -20.97 14.63
CA MET A 1 15.28 -19.77 13.79
C MET A 1 14.45 -18.78 14.59
N ASN A 2 15.07 -17.69 15.07
CA ASN A 2 14.36 -16.61 15.77
C ASN A 2 13.53 -15.85 14.75
N GLY A 3 12.24 -16.21 14.63
CA GLY A 3 11.28 -15.49 13.81
C GLY A 3 11.28 -14.03 14.25
N ALA A 4 11.87 -13.17 13.43
CA ALA A 4 11.81 -11.73 13.61
C ALA A 4 10.33 -11.38 13.69
N ARG A 5 9.82 -11.13 14.91
CA ARG A 5 8.48 -10.60 15.13
C ARG A 5 8.49 -9.20 14.55
N THR A 6 8.21 -9.11 13.26
CA THR A 6 7.94 -7.86 12.57
C THR A 6 6.86 -7.18 13.38
N ARG A 7 7.22 -6.06 14.03
CA ARG A 7 6.27 -5.17 14.71
C ARG A 7 5.42 -4.52 13.63
N LEU A 8 4.51 -5.31 13.04
CA LEU A 8 3.59 -4.95 11.96
C LEU A 8 2.49 -3.99 12.43
N THR A 9 2.39 -3.75 13.73
CA THR A 9 1.44 -2.79 14.27
C THR A 9 2.05 -1.40 14.24
N SER A 10 1.59 -0.58 13.28
CA SER A 10 1.85 0.86 13.28
C SER A 10 1.69 1.40 14.70
N PRO A 11 2.63 2.21 15.23
CA PRO A 11 2.54 2.78 16.58
C PRO A 11 1.19 3.44 16.89
N ARG A 12 0.50 3.93 15.85
CA ARG A 12 -0.85 4.48 15.95
C ARG A 12 -1.92 3.45 16.29
N TYR A 13 -1.89 2.24 15.74
CA TYR A 13 -2.85 1.18 16.13
C TYR A 13 -2.66 0.78 17.59
N VAL A 14 -1.40 0.64 18.02
CA VAL A 14 -1.08 0.38 19.43
C VAL A 14 -1.61 1.51 20.32
N ALA A 15 -1.47 2.77 19.91
CA ALA A 15 -2.02 3.91 20.65
C ALA A 15 -3.56 3.89 20.71
N ILE A 16 -4.25 3.51 19.62
CA ILE A 16 -5.71 3.36 19.59
C ILE A 16 -6.15 2.26 20.56
N LEU A 17 -5.51 1.09 20.49
CA LEU A 17 -5.80 -0.05 21.38
C LEU A 17 -5.53 0.30 22.85
N ARG A 18 -4.42 1.01 23.14
CA ARG A 18 -4.10 1.48 24.50
C ARG A 18 -5.15 2.47 25.03
N ARG A 19 -5.62 3.40 24.19
CA ARG A 19 -6.69 4.36 24.58
C ARG A 19 -8.02 3.66 24.82
N ALA A 20 -8.36 2.69 23.98
CA ALA A 20 -9.56 1.89 24.16
C ALA A 20 -9.50 1.09 25.47
N LYS A 21 -8.36 0.43 25.76
CA LYS A 21 -8.13 -0.26 27.03
C LYS A 21 -8.25 0.67 28.23
N LYS A 22 -7.67 1.88 28.17
CA LYS A 22 -7.80 2.90 29.23
C LYS A 22 -9.25 3.35 29.49
N ARG A 23 -10.13 3.20 28.51
CA ARG A 23 -11.57 3.52 28.61
C ARG A 23 -12.43 2.32 29.01
N GLY A 24 -11.83 1.20 29.38
CA GLY A 24 -12.55 -0.03 29.71
C GLY A 24 -13.18 -0.74 28.51
N ALA A 25 -12.84 -0.36 27.27
CA ALA A 25 -13.34 -1.06 26.10
C ALA A 25 -12.70 -2.45 25.99
N SER A 26 -13.51 -3.44 25.63
CA SER A 26 -13.00 -4.78 25.36
C SER A 26 -12.02 -4.77 24.18
N PRO A 27 -11.02 -5.68 24.14
CA PRO A 27 -10.08 -5.78 23.03
C PRO A 27 -10.78 -5.93 21.67
N GLU A 28 -11.86 -6.69 21.62
CA GLU A 28 -12.67 -6.86 20.41
C GLU A 28 -13.26 -5.53 19.94
N MET A 29 -13.90 -4.78 20.83
CA MET A 29 -14.48 -3.48 20.50
C MET A 29 -13.42 -2.49 19.99
N ALA A 30 -12.23 -2.50 20.61
CA ALA A 30 -11.10 -1.69 20.18
C ALA A 30 -10.62 -2.07 18.77
N ILE A 31 -10.55 -3.37 18.46
CA ILE A 31 -10.19 -3.88 17.13
C ILE A 31 -11.26 -3.49 16.10
N ARG A 32 -12.55 -3.66 16.41
CA ARG A 32 -13.65 -3.26 15.52
C ARG A 32 -13.60 -1.77 15.21
N GLN A 33 -13.34 -0.94 16.22
CA GLN A 33 -13.21 0.50 16.05
C GLN A 33 -11.99 0.86 15.18
N ALA A 34 -10.84 0.21 15.40
CA ALA A 34 -9.65 0.42 14.60
C ALA A 34 -9.90 0.09 13.10
N TRP A 35 -10.57 -1.03 12.80
CA TRP A 35 -10.92 -1.40 11.43
C TRP A 35 -11.90 -0.43 10.78
N ARG A 36 -12.97 -0.04 11.48
CA ARG A 36 -13.91 0.99 10.99
C ARG A 36 -13.20 2.30 10.66
N LEU A 37 -12.25 2.71 11.50
CA LEU A 37 -11.47 3.92 11.29
C LEU A 37 -10.44 3.79 10.14
N ALA A 38 -9.87 2.61 9.94
CA ALA A 38 -8.90 2.34 8.88
C ALA A 38 -9.55 2.24 7.50
N LEU A 39 -10.77 1.71 7.43
CA LEU A 39 -11.58 1.56 6.21
C LEU A 39 -12.48 2.77 5.91
N SER A 40 -12.43 3.82 6.73
CA SER A 40 -13.30 5.00 6.54
C SER A 40 -12.86 5.82 5.30
N PRO A 41 -13.70 5.90 4.23
CA PRO A 41 -13.34 6.65 3.02
C PRO A 41 -13.20 8.15 3.30
N VAL A 42 -14.05 8.72 4.14
CA VAL A 42 -13.98 10.14 4.52
C VAL A 42 -12.64 10.47 5.19
N ARG A 43 -12.17 9.60 6.11
CA ARG A 43 -10.88 9.79 6.76
C ARG A 43 -9.73 9.59 5.76
N ALA A 44 -9.77 8.51 4.98
CA ALA A 44 -8.74 8.20 4.00
C ALA A 44 -8.57 9.33 2.98
N GLY A 45 -9.67 9.88 2.45
CA GLY A 45 -9.67 11.01 1.53
C GLY A 45 -9.11 12.29 2.14
N ARG A 46 -9.40 12.58 3.42
CA ARG A 46 -8.79 13.71 4.14
C ARG A 46 -7.28 13.54 4.33
N GLU A 47 -6.85 12.36 4.77
CA GLU A 47 -5.42 12.07 4.94
C GLU A 47 -4.69 12.12 3.59
N TRP A 48 -5.31 11.61 2.51
CA TRP A 48 -4.76 11.68 1.17
C TRP A 48 -4.62 13.10 0.65
N ARG A 49 -5.66 13.94 0.76
CA ARG A 49 -5.59 15.36 0.38
C ARG A 49 -4.52 16.09 1.19
N ARG A 50 -4.48 15.85 2.51
CA ARG A 50 -3.44 16.42 3.38
C ARG A 50 -2.05 16.01 2.91
N TRP A 51 -1.83 14.72 2.63
CA TRP A 51 -0.57 14.20 2.12
C TRP A 51 -0.17 14.86 0.81
N LYS A 52 -1.06 14.89 -0.20
CA LYS A 52 -0.78 15.54 -1.50
C LYS A 52 -0.30 16.98 -1.33
N ASN A 53 -0.92 17.72 -0.41
CA ASN A 53 -0.57 19.13 -0.19
C ASN A 53 0.79 19.28 0.49
N VAL A 54 1.08 18.48 1.51
CA VAL A 54 2.34 18.59 2.27
C VAL A 54 3.52 17.89 1.59
N SER A 55 3.29 16.95 0.68
CA SER A 55 4.34 16.18 0.01
C SER A 55 4.71 16.72 -1.37
N ALA A 56 4.00 17.72 -1.89
CA ALA A 56 4.17 18.20 -3.26
C ALA A 56 5.64 18.48 -3.65
N PRO A 57 6.47 19.16 -2.82
CA PRO A 57 7.88 19.35 -3.14
C PRO A 57 8.68 18.04 -3.27
N LEU A 58 8.40 17.04 -2.42
CA LEU A 58 9.13 15.76 -2.43
C LEU A 58 8.94 14.98 -3.74
N ARG A 59 7.87 15.26 -4.50
CA ARG A 59 7.61 14.61 -5.79
C ARG A 59 8.68 14.95 -6.84
N TRP A 60 9.32 16.10 -6.70
CA TRP A 60 10.35 16.56 -7.62
C TRP A 60 11.76 16.18 -7.18
N TYR A 61 12.03 16.17 -5.86
CA TYR A 61 13.38 15.92 -5.35
C TYR A 61 13.94 14.57 -5.81
N GLY A 62 13.11 13.51 -5.75
CA GLY A 62 13.54 12.16 -6.11
C GLY A 62 13.99 12.03 -7.57
N PRO A 63 13.13 12.33 -8.56
CA PRO A 63 13.50 12.31 -9.97
C PRO A 63 14.67 13.23 -10.32
N VAL A 64 14.73 14.43 -9.73
CA VAL A 64 15.83 15.37 -9.98
C VAL A 64 17.16 14.84 -9.43
N LEU A 65 17.17 14.32 -8.20
CA LEU A 65 18.36 13.66 -7.63
C LEU A 65 18.79 12.46 -8.49
N ALA A 66 17.83 11.63 -8.93
CA ALA A 66 18.13 10.46 -9.76
C ALA A 66 18.75 10.88 -11.10
N LEU A 67 18.13 11.82 -11.82
CA LEU A 67 18.66 12.32 -13.08
C LEU A 67 20.04 12.94 -12.91
N GLY A 68 20.23 13.77 -11.88
CA GLY A 68 21.51 14.41 -11.59
C GLY A 68 22.61 13.41 -11.22
N LEU A 69 22.31 12.39 -10.41
CA LEU A 69 23.29 11.39 -10.00
C LEU A 69 23.67 10.44 -11.15
N PHE A 70 22.68 9.93 -11.90
CA PHE A 70 22.91 8.88 -12.89
C PHE A 70 23.24 9.39 -14.30
N ALA A 71 22.74 10.57 -14.68
CA ALA A 71 23.05 11.17 -15.98
C ALA A 71 23.89 12.44 -15.84
N GLY A 72 23.54 13.31 -14.89
CA GLY A 72 24.20 14.61 -14.71
C GLY A 72 25.70 14.47 -14.38
N LEU A 73 26.06 13.67 -13.37
CA LEU A 73 27.46 13.47 -12.98
C LEU A 73 28.33 12.92 -14.12
N PRO A 74 28.00 11.79 -14.79
CA PRO A 74 28.85 11.27 -15.86
C PRO A 74 28.97 12.24 -17.04
N LEU A 75 27.87 12.87 -17.47
CA LEU A 75 27.91 13.81 -18.59
C LEU A 75 28.73 15.07 -18.25
N THR A 76 28.57 15.61 -17.04
CA THR A 76 29.33 16.79 -16.60
C THR A 76 30.82 16.49 -16.52
N PHE A 77 31.21 15.31 -16.02
CA PHE A 77 32.60 14.89 -15.96
C PHE A 77 33.22 14.77 -17.36
N ILE A 78 32.52 14.11 -18.30
CA ILE A 78 33.01 13.86 -19.67
C ILE A 78 33.14 15.16 -20.47
N HIS A 79 32.15 16.06 -20.38
CA HIS A 79 32.06 17.21 -21.27
C HIS A 79 32.59 18.52 -20.69
N LEU A 80 32.55 18.68 -19.36
CA LEU A 80 32.81 19.96 -18.69
C LEU A 80 33.98 19.90 -17.69
N GLY A 81 34.47 18.70 -17.37
CA GLY A 81 35.62 18.49 -16.49
C GLY A 81 35.29 18.58 -14.99
N ILE A 82 36.34 18.72 -14.16
CA ILE A 82 36.24 18.52 -12.71
C ILE A 82 35.53 19.66 -11.97
N TYR A 83 35.74 20.93 -12.32
CA TYR A 83 35.14 22.04 -11.57
C TYR A 83 33.60 22.07 -11.68
N PRO A 84 32.99 21.95 -12.88
CA PRO A 84 31.54 21.86 -13.01
C PRO A 84 30.98 20.61 -12.34
N LEU A 85 31.72 19.49 -12.35
CA LEU A 85 31.33 18.28 -11.60
C LEU A 85 31.22 18.56 -10.11
N LEU A 86 32.20 19.23 -9.49
CA LEU A 86 32.17 19.57 -8.07
C LEU A 86 30.99 20.49 -7.72
N ILE A 87 30.67 21.45 -8.60
CA ILE A 87 29.48 22.31 -8.45
C ILE A 87 28.20 21.47 -8.47
N LEU A 88 28.08 20.54 -9.42
CA LEU A 88 26.92 19.65 -9.51
C LEU A 88 26.81 18.74 -8.28
N VAL A 89 27.92 18.17 -7.79
CA VAL A 89 27.94 17.36 -6.56
C VAL A 89 27.45 18.18 -5.36
N LEU A 90 27.95 19.41 -5.20
CA LEU A 90 27.51 20.32 -4.13
C LEU A 90 26.01 20.63 -4.24
N TRP A 91 25.52 20.87 -5.46
CA TRP A 91 24.11 21.13 -5.70
C TRP A 91 23.21 19.92 -5.37
N LEU A 92 23.62 18.71 -5.77
CA LEU A 92 22.92 17.47 -5.43
C LEU A 92 22.91 17.23 -3.91
N TRP A 93 24.03 17.49 -3.24
CA TRP A 93 24.12 17.41 -1.79
C TRP A 93 23.19 18.41 -1.10
N MET A 94 23.06 19.63 -1.63
CA MET A 94 22.10 20.61 -1.13
C MET A 94 20.65 20.14 -1.29
N LEU A 95 20.32 19.51 -2.41
CA LEU A 95 19.00 18.92 -2.63
C LEU A 95 18.71 17.75 -1.66
N MET A 96 19.73 16.96 -1.30
CA MET A 96 19.62 15.95 -0.23
C MET A 96 19.34 16.59 1.14
N LEU A 97 20.02 17.69 1.47
CA LEU A 97 19.76 18.44 2.72
C LEU A 97 18.35 19.05 2.76
N PHE A 98 17.85 19.60 1.65
CA PHE A 98 16.46 20.05 1.57
C PHE A 98 15.46 18.90 1.74
N THR A 99 15.74 17.74 1.15
CA THR A 99 14.93 16.53 1.31
C THR A 99 14.87 16.10 2.79
N ALA A 100 16.02 16.03 3.45
CA ALA A 100 16.12 15.70 4.87
C ALA A 100 15.40 16.72 5.77
N GLY A 101 15.60 18.02 5.52
CA GLY A 101 14.91 19.10 6.22
C GLY A 101 13.39 19.00 6.07
N HIS A 102 12.91 18.64 4.88
CA HIS A 102 11.48 18.47 4.62
C HIS A 102 10.90 17.24 5.32
N LEU A 103 11.60 16.09 5.32
CA LEU A 103 11.21 14.91 6.11
C LEU A 103 11.15 15.21 7.61
N TRP A 104 12.14 15.96 8.12
CA TRP A 104 12.17 16.40 9.52
C TRP A 104 10.98 17.30 9.85
N TRP A 105 10.68 18.28 8.99
CA TRP A 105 9.51 19.14 9.11
C TRP A 105 8.21 18.35 9.08
N LEU A 106 8.06 17.40 8.15
CA LEU A 106 6.89 16.52 8.07
C LEU A 106 6.70 15.75 9.38
N GLY A 107 7.76 15.15 9.92
CA GLY A 107 7.70 14.45 11.20
C GLY A 107 7.35 15.35 12.38
N LYS A 108 7.81 16.60 12.39
CA LYS A 108 7.53 17.56 13.47
C LYS A 108 6.13 18.18 13.39
N ARG A 109 5.67 18.56 12.19
CA ARG A 109 4.46 19.37 11.97
C ARG A 109 3.28 18.57 11.41
N ALA A 110 3.49 17.76 10.38
CA ALA A 110 2.41 17.07 9.68
C ALA A 110 2.04 15.72 10.34
N TYR A 111 3.04 14.92 10.69
CA TYR A 111 2.88 13.57 11.22
C TYR A 111 3.65 13.32 12.53
N PRO A 112 3.27 13.98 13.65
CA PRO A 112 3.96 13.83 14.94
C PRO A 112 4.07 12.38 15.45
N ALA A 113 3.11 11.54 15.10
CA ALA A 113 3.11 10.12 15.47
C ALA A 113 4.20 9.30 14.77
N ALA A 114 4.69 9.76 13.62
CA ALA A 114 5.78 9.14 12.85
C ALA A 114 7.11 9.91 12.99
N ARG A 115 7.19 10.86 13.94
CA ARG A 115 8.33 11.77 14.09
C ARG A 115 9.65 11.04 14.25
N SER A 116 9.72 9.98 15.07
CA SER A 116 10.96 9.24 15.29
C SER A 116 11.44 8.53 14.02
N ALA A 117 10.53 7.89 13.29
CA ALA A 117 10.86 7.21 12.03
C ALA A 117 11.32 8.21 10.95
N LEU A 118 10.54 9.27 10.73
CA LEU A 118 10.86 10.31 9.74
C LEU A 118 12.16 11.07 10.06
N ARG A 119 12.54 11.16 11.35
CA ARG A 119 13.84 11.72 11.75
C ARG A 119 14.99 10.82 11.36
N MET A 120 14.85 9.51 11.58
CA MET A 120 15.85 8.54 11.13
C MET A 120 15.96 8.57 9.61
N ASP A 121 14.83 8.59 8.91
CA ASP A 121 14.80 8.70 7.45
C ASP A 121 15.44 9.99 6.95
N ALA A 122 15.22 11.13 7.63
CA ALA A 122 15.89 12.39 7.31
C ALA A 122 17.42 12.27 7.44
N LEU A 123 17.93 11.68 8.51
CA LEU A 123 19.37 11.47 8.70
C LEU A 123 19.95 10.55 7.61
N LEU A 124 19.26 9.46 7.29
CA LEU A 124 19.65 8.55 6.22
C LEU A 124 19.64 9.25 4.85
N SER A 125 18.69 10.15 4.59
CA SER A 125 18.67 10.94 3.34
C SER A 125 19.84 11.91 3.19
N ILE A 126 20.55 12.29 4.27
CA ILE A 126 21.76 13.12 4.17
C ILE A 126 22.96 12.26 3.72
N LEU A 127 23.01 11.01 4.19
CA LEU A 127 24.17 10.14 4.02
C LEU A 127 24.05 9.21 2.81
N VAL A 128 22.82 8.84 2.44
CA VAL A 128 22.54 7.82 1.44
C VAL A 128 21.67 8.43 0.33
N PRO A 129 22.22 8.73 -0.86
CA PRO A 129 21.48 9.39 -1.93
C PRO A 129 20.25 8.58 -2.38
N PHE A 130 20.34 7.26 -2.41
CA PHE A 130 19.19 6.39 -2.73
C PHE A 130 18.03 6.54 -1.74
N HIS A 131 18.33 6.85 -0.47
CA HIS A 131 17.30 7.09 0.55
C HIS A 131 16.63 8.44 0.32
N ALA A 132 17.39 9.47 -0.05
CA ALA A 132 16.83 10.77 -0.45
C ALA A 132 15.95 10.66 -1.70
N MET A 133 16.37 9.89 -2.70
CA MET A 133 15.57 9.65 -3.92
C MET A 133 14.21 9.01 -3.62
N ARG A 134 14.14 8.16 -2.58
CA ARG A 134 12.92 7.47 -2.14
C ARG A 134 12.15 8.22 -1.05
N ALA A 135 12.54 9.43 -0.68
CA ALA A 135 11.95 10.16 0.45
C ALA A 135 10.43 10.33 0.33
N HIS A 136 9.90 10.58 -0.87
CA HIS A 136 8.45 10.68 -1.11
C HIS A 136 7.72 9.36 -0.81
N GLU A 137 8.26 8.24 -1.27
CA GLU A 137 7.70 6.90 -1.03
C GLU A 137 7.72 6.57 0.47
N ILE A 138 8.87 6.72 1.11
CA ILE A 138 9.06 6.43 2.54
C ILE A 138 8.11 7.26 3.40
N ALA A 139 8.02 8.57 3.14
CA ALA A 139 7.12 9.44 3.88
C ALA A 139 5.64 9.11 3.62
N SER A 140 5.29 8.64 2.41
CA SER A 140 3.91 8.21 2.11
C SER A 140 3.48 7.00 2.93
N VAL A 141 4.39 6.03 3.18
CA VAL A 141 4.13 4.85 4.00
C VAL A 141 3.81 5.26 5.44
N HIS A 142 4.58 6.21 6.00
CA HIS A 142 4.34 6.72 7.34
C HIS A 142 3.05 7.56 7.43
N ALA A 143 2.77 8.38 6.41
CA ALA A 143 1.56 9.19 6.34
C ALA A 143 0.29 8.32 6.25
N MET A 144 0.34 7.26 5.45
CA MET A 144 -0.79 6.37 5.18
C MET A 144 -0.83 5.12 6.07
N GLY A 145 0.10 4.94 7.00
CA GLY A 145 0.19 3.73 7.83
C GLY A 145 -1.02 3.44 8.74
N THR A 146 -2.02 4.31 8.80
CA THR A 146 -3.31 4.07 9.47
C THR A 146 -4.52 4.01 8.55
N THR A 147 -4.30 4.16 7.25
CA THR A 147 -5.33 4.10 6.23
C THR A 147 -5.21 2.75 5.56
N HIS A 148 -6.29 1.98 5.57
CA HIS A 148 -6.30 0.76 4.77
C HIS A 148 -6.36 1.14 3.29
N PRO A 149 -5.61 0.50 2.38
CA PRO A 149 -5.62 0.87 0.96
C PRO A 149 -7.03 0.87 0.34
N ILE A 150 -7.91 -0.05 0.75
CA ILE A 150 -9.33 -0.03 0.37
C ILE A 150 -10.01 1.26 0.79
N GLY A 151 -9.79 1.75 2.01
CA GLY A 151 -10.36 3.02 2.45
C GLY A 151 -9.94 4.17 1.53
N LEU A 152 -8.71 4.14 1.01
CA LEU A 152 -8.23 5.10 0.02
C LEU A 152 -8.93 4.94 -1.34
N MET A 153 -9.05 3.71 -1.85
CA MET A 153 -9.74 3.43 -3.11
C MET A 153 -11.23 3.83 -3.07
N LEU A 154 -11.91 3.53 -1.96
CA LEU A 154 -13.28 3.99 -1.71
C LEU A 154 -13.37 5.51 -1.65
N ALA A 155 -12.33 6.20 -1.15
CA ALA A 155 -12.30 7.65 -1.08
C ALA A 155 -12.02 8.33 -2.42
N THR A 156 -11.27 7.67 -3.31
CA THR A 156 -10.97 8.16 -4.66
C THR A 156 -12.00 7.72 -5.70
N GLY A 157 -12.87 6.76 -5.37
CA GLY A 157 -13.81 6.16 -6.31
C GLY A 157 -13.14 5.18 -7.29
N ASP A 158 -11.90 4.76 -7.02
CA ASP A 158 -11.14 3.85 -7.89
C ASP A 158 -11.53 2.39 -7.59
N LEU A 159 -12.77 2.03 -7.90
CA LEU A 159 -13.33 0.71 -7.60
C LEU A 159 -12.92 -0.36 -8.63
N GLU A 160 -12.52 0.06 -9.83
CA GLU A 160 -12.09 -0.82 -10.92
C GLU A 160 -10.60 -1.21 -10.82
N ASN A 161 -9.92 -0.80 -9.74
CA ASN A 161 -8.52 -1.11 -9.53
C ASN A 161 -8.28 -2.62 -9.38
N ALA A 162 -7.43 -3.20 -10.25
CA ALA A 162 -7.13 -4.63 -10.24
C ALA A 162 -6.58 -5.14 -8.88
N TRP A 163 -5.87 -4.29 -8.13
CA TRP A 163 -5.40 -4.64 -6.79
C TRP A 163 -6.57 -4.78 -5.81
N LEU A 164 -7.59 -3.90 -5.89
CA LEU A 164 -8.77 -3.96 -5.04
C LEU A 164 -9.51 -5.28 -5.25
N ALA A 165 -9.80 -5.60 -6.51
CA ALA A 165 -10.50 -6.81 -6.88
C ALA A 165 -9.73 -8.05 -6.40
N ARG A 166 -8.41 -8.11 -6.63
CA ARG A 166 -7.54 -9.19 -6.13
C ARG A 166 -7.56 -9.29 -4.60
N PHE A 167 -7.52 -8.17 -3.89
CA PHE A 167 -7.57 -8.16 -2.43
C PHE A 167 -8.92 -8.72 -1.93
N LEU A 168 -10.03 -8.24 -2.49
CA LEU A 168 -11.37 -8.65 -2.07
C LEU A 168 -11.61 -10.14 -2.34
N ARG A 169 -11.16 -10.66 -3.48
CA ARG A 169 -11.21 -12.10 -3.78
C ARG A 169 -10.40 -12.95 -2.82
N ARG A 170 -9.26 -12.47 -2.31
CA ARG A 170 -8.51 -13.18 -1.26
C ARG A 170 -9.30 -13.28 0.05
N ILE A 171 -10.15 -12.30 0.34
CA ILE A 171 -11.05 -12.34 1.48
C ILE A 171 -12.26 -13.25 1.18
N LEU A 172 -12.79 -13.24 -0.03
CA LEU A 172 -13.91 -14.11 -0.42
C LEU A 172 -13.53 -15.58 -0.54
N HIS A 173 -12.30 -15.87 -0.93
CA HIS A 173 -11.77 -17.22 -1.15
C HIS A 173 -10.49 -17.43 -0.33
N PRO A 174 -10.56 -17.48 1.01
CA PRO A 174 -9.38 -17.76 1.85
C PRO A 174 -8.83 -19.15 1.55
N LEU A 175 -7.52 -19.37 1.78
CA LEU A 175 -6.92 -20.68 1.55
C LEU A 175 -7.54 -21.75 2.49
N PRO A 176 -8.06 -22.88 1.96
CA PRO A 176 -8.69 -23.92 2.78
C PRO A 176 -7.76 -24.58 3.80
N GLU A 177 -6.46 -24.60 3.51
CA GLU A 177 -5.44 -25.15 4.41
C GLU A 177 -4.87 -24.11 5.41
N SER A 178 -5.36 -22.87 5.40
CA SER A 178 -4.88 -21.80 6.28
C SER A 178 -5.97 -21.34 7.27
N PRO A 179 -5.99 -21.91 8.50
CA PRO A 179 -6.94 -21.48 9.54
C PRO A 179 -6.81 -20.00 9.91
N GLU A 180 -5.59 -19.44 9.86
CA GLU A 180 -5.36 -18.02 10.13
C GLU A 180 -6.04 -17.14 9.07
N GLU A 181 -5.92 -17.50 7.79
CA GLU A 181 -6.53 -16.74 6.71
C GLU A 181 -8.06 -16.84 6.74
N GLN A 182 -8.60 -18.02 7.02
CA GLN A 182 -10.04 -18.20 7.20
C GLN A 182 -10.58 -17.35 8.34
N ARG A 183 -9.91 -17.36 9.50
CA ARG A 183 -10.29 -16.50 10.63
C ARG A 183 -10.20 -15.02 10.26
N ARG A 184 -9.13 -14.60 9.59
CA ARG A 184 -8.95 -13.21 9.13
C ARG A 184 -10.04 -12.81 8.16
N SER A 185 -10.37 -13.67 7.21
CA SER A 185 -11.45 -13.47 6.24
C SER A 185 -12.80 -13.32 6.93
N ALA A 186 -13.15 -14.23 7.84
CA ALA A 186 -14.41 -14.16 8.61
C ALA A 186 -14.52 -12.85 9.41
N ILE A 187 -13.42 -12.37 9.99
CA ILE A 187 -13.39 -11.08 10.71
C ILE A 187 -13.56 -9.90 9.75
N LEU A 188 -12.89 -9.91 8.60
CA LEU A 188 -12.84 -8.75 7.69
C LEU A 188 -14.07 -8.57 6.82
N ARG A 189 -14.70 -9.67 6.37
CA ARG A 189 -15.90 -9.64 5.51
C ARG A 189 -16.96 -8.63 5.96
N PRO A 190 -17.45 -8.63 7.22
CA PRO A 190 -18.49 -7.67 7.64
C PRO A 190 -18.03 -6.21 7.59
N PHE A 191 -16.75 -5.92 7.86
CA PHE A 191 -16.24 -4.55 7.76
C PHE A 191 -16.14 -4.07 6.32
N LEU A 192 -15.71 -4.96 5.41
CA LEU A 192 -15.59 -4.65 3.99
C LEU A 192 -16.95 -4.50 3.34
N ALA A 193 -17.90 -5.39 3.65
CA ALA A 193 -19.28 -5.28 3.20
C ALA A 193 -19.91 -3.94 3.61
N HIS A 194 -19.74 -3.54 4.88
CA HIS A 194 -20.23 -2.24 5.36
C HIS A 194 -19.52 -1.03 4.72
N ALA A 195 -18.24 -1.17 4.37
CA ALA A 195 -17.50 -0.09 3.72
C ALA A 195 -17.93 0.07 2.25
N LEU A 196 -18.13 -1.04 1.54
CA LEU A 196 -18.55 -1.10 0.13
C LEU A 196 -20.02 -0.72 -0.07
N SER A 197 -20.91 -1.01 0.90
CA SER A 197 -22.33 -0.65 0.77
C SER A 197 -22.55 0.86 0.61
N ARG A 198 -21.59 1.69 1.04
CA ARG A 198 -21.61 3.15 0.87
C ARG A 198 -21.31 3.60 -0.56
N THR A 199 -20.78 2.73 -1.41
CA THR A 199 -20.47 2.99 -2.81
C THR A 199 -21.46 2.31 -3.76
N GLY A 200 -22.53 1.72 -3.24
CA GLY A 200 -23.48 0.95 -4.04
C GLY A 200 -22.95 -0.39 -4.57
N LYS A 201 -21.77 -0.83 -4.10
CA LYS A 201 -21.17 -2.12 -4.47
C LYS A 201 -21.27 -3.11 -3.31
N GLY A 202 -21.48 -4.38 -3.62
CA GLY A 202 -21.36 -5.52 -2.71
C GLY A 202 -19.98 -6.17 -2.80
N LEU A 203 -19.69 -7.08 -1.86
CA LEU A 203 -18.48 -7.91 -1.97
C LEU A 203 -18.53 -8.83 -3.20
N LEU A 204 -19.71 -9.36 -3.54
CA LEU A 204 -19.90 -10.28 -4.65
C LEU A 204 -19.67 -9.63 -6.02
N ASP A 205 -19.76 -8.30 -6.12
CA ASP A 205 -19.43 -7.57 -7.34
C ASP A 205 -17.95 -7.72 -7.75
N PHE A 206 -17.10 -8.19 -6.83
CA PHE A 206 -15.68 -8.45 -7.09
C PHE A 206 -15.39 -9.95 -7.29
N ASP A 207 -16.42 -10.78 -7.21
CA ASP A 207 -16.38 -12.23 -7.44
C ASP A 207 -16.94 -12.58 -8.83
N THR A 208 -16.66 -11.72 -9.81
CA THR A 208 -17.07 -11.94 -11.18
C THR A 208 -16.07 -12.85 -11.89
N GLU A 209 -16.59 -13.65 -12.80
CA GLU A 209 -15.81 -14.44 -13.75
C GLU A 209 -14.78 -13.54 -14.48
N PRO A 210 -13.50 -13.95 -14.62
CA PRO A 210 -12.52 -13.19 -15.39
C PRO A 210 -12.84 -13.24 -16.89
N ASP A 211 -12.46 -12.18 -17.60
CA ASP A 211 -12.54 -12.17 -19.06
C ASP A 211 -11.66 -13.27 -19.68
N ARG A 212 -12.22 -13.98 -20.65
CA ARG A 212 -11.58 -15.06 -21.41
C ARG A 212 -11.42 -14.75 -22.89
N THR A 213 -11.65 -13.51 -23.32
CA THR A 213 -11.50 -13.08 -24.72
C THR A 213 -10.11 -13.39 -25.28
N ASP A 214 -9.06 -13.19 -24.47
CA ASP A 214 -7.67 -13.46 -24.86
C ASP A 214 -7.29 -14.95 -24.86
N ASP A 215 -8.11 -15.80 -24.23
CA ASP A 215 -7.85 -17.24 -24.13
C ASP A 215 -9.18 -18.02 -24.09
N PRO A 216 -9.84 -18.17 -25.26
CA PRO A 216 -11.15 -18.83 -25.35
C PRO A 216 -11.11 -20.33 -25.04
N GLU A 217 -9.94 -20.97 -25.12
CA GLU A 217 -9.77 -22.40 -24.87
C GLU A 217 -9.76 -22.74 -23.37
N SER A 218 -9.49 -21.76 -22.51
CA SER A 218 -9.59 -21.93 -21.08
C SER A 218 -11.02 -22.31 -20.67
N THR A 219 -11.14 -23.40 -19.90
CA THR A 219 -12.44 -23.98 -19.50
C THR A 219 -12.78 -23.73 -18.02
N CYS A 220 -11.78 -23.37 -17.22
CA CYS A 220 -11.96 -23.06 -15.81
C CYS A 220 -10.99 -21.96 -15.35
N TYR A 221 -11.28 -21.39 -14.18
CA TYR A 221 -10.47 -20.35 -13.55
C TYR A 221 -10.40 -20.55 -12.04
N CYS A 222 -9.37 -19.99 -11.40
CA CYS A 222 -9.28 -19.93 -9.94
C CYS A 222 -10.04 -18.69 -9.43
N PRO A 223 -11.05 -18.83 -8.56
CA PRO A 223 -11.84 -17.69 -8.07
C PRO A 223 -11.04 -16.75 -7.15
N ARG A 224 -9.87 -17.18 -6.66
CA ARG A 224 -9.00 -16.37 -5.81
C ARG A 224 -8.02 -15.49 -6.61
N CYS A 225 -7.23 -16.09 -7.50
CA CYS A 225 -6.19 -15.38 -8.25
C CYS A 225 -6.62 -14.96 -9.67
N HIS A 226 -7.70 -15.53 -10.20
CA HIS A 226 -8.13 -15.41 -11.60
C HIS A 226 -7.14 -16.01 -12.61
N GLY A 227 -6.29 -16.95 -12.18
CA GLY A 227 -5.56 -17.81 -13.14
C GLY A 227 -6.55 -18.62 -13.96
N ARG A 228 -6.31 -18.74 -15.27
CA ARG A 228 -7.13 -19.48 -16.24
C ARG A 228 -6.44 -20.80 -16.59
N TYR A 229 -7.22 -21.86 -16.79
CA TYR A 229 -6.70 -23.22 -16.99
C TYR A 229 -7.50 -24.03 -18.01
N LEU A 230 -6.81 -24.99 -18.63
CA LEU A 230 -7.41 -26.03 -19.47
C LEU A 230 -8.00 -27.16 -18.61
N ARG A 231 -8.86 -27.97 -19.24
CA ARG A 231 -9.85 -28.90 -18.64
C ARG A 231 -9.33 -29.96 -17.64
N GLN A 232 -8.01 -30.12 -17.49
CA GLN A 232 -7.39 -31.20 -16.71
C GLN A 232 -7.06 -30.81 -15.26
N ALA A 233 -6.94 -29.52 -14.94
CA ALA A 233 -6.64 -29.10 -13.57
C ALA A 233 -7.91 -29.13 -12.69
N ARG A 234 -7.82 -29.78 -11.52
CA ARG A 234 -8.89 -29.74 -10.50
C ARG A 234 -8.68 -28.64 -9.46
N SER A 235 -7.43 -28.23 -9.24
CA SER A 235 -7.05 -27.24 -8.25
C SER A 235 -6.03 -26.25 -8.80
N CYS A 236 -5.95 -25.07 -8.19
CA CYS A 236 -5.03 -24.02 -8.57
C CYS A 236 -3.60 -24.32 -8.06
N PRO A 237 -2.57 -24.34 -8.93
CA PRO A 237 -1.18 -24.54 -8.52
C PRO A 237 -0.64 -23.39 -7.66
N ASP A 238 -1.13 -22.15 -7.87
CA ASP A 238 -0.68 -20.96 -7.14
C ASP A 238 -1.45 -20.73 -5.83
N CYS A 239 -2.66 -21.29 -5.72
CA CYS A 239 -3.56 -21.13 -4.59
C CYS A 239 -3.89 -22.50 -4.00
N LYS A 240 -2.97 -23.02 -3.18
CA LYS A 240 -3.05 -24.36 -2.60
C LYS A 240 -4.42 -24.67 -1.99
N GLY A 241 -5.05 -25.75 -2.46
CA GLY A 241 -6.34 -26.23 -1.98
C GLY A 241 -7.56 -25.51 -2.56
N VAL A 242 -7.39 -24.48 -3.38
CA VAL A 242 -8.53 -23.80 -4.05
C VAL A 242 -8.93 -24.57 -5.30
N GLU A 243 -10.17 -25.04 -5.33
CA GLU A 243 -10.77 -25.71 -6.49
C GLU A 243 -11.00 -24.72 -7.65
N LEU A 244 -10.86 -25.22 -8.88
CA LEU A 244 -11.11 -24.42 -10.08
C LEU A 244 -12.61 -24.40 -10.41
N VAL A 245 -13.12 -23.23 -10.77
CA VAL A 245 -14.51 -23.00 -11.17
C VAL A 245 -14.59 -23.02 -12.69
N ARG A 246 -15.56 -23.75 -13.25
CA ARG A 246 -15.79 -23.75 -14.70
C ARG A 246 -16.39 -22.43 -15.15
N PHE A 247 -15.95 -21.95 -16.31
CA PHE A 247 -16.62 -20.84 -16.98
C PHE A 247 -18.06 -21.23 -17.33
N ARG A 248 -18.98 -20.27 -17.26
CA ARG A 248 -20.36 -20.51 -17.71
C ARG A 248 -20.36 -20.73 -19.22
N GLU A 249 -21.10 -21.74 -19.67
CA GLU A 249 -21.30 -21.93 -21.11
C GLU A 249 -22.07 -20.71 -21.64
N ILE A 250 -21.44 -19.95 -22.53
CA ILE A 250 -22.12 -18.91 -23.29
C ILE A 250 -22.95 -19.70 -24.30
N LEU A 251 -24.24 -19.88 -24.00
CA LEU A 251 -25.19 -20.37 -24.98
C LEU A 251 -25.16 -19.38 -26.16
N PRO A 252 -24.85 -19.85 -27.38
CA PRO A 252 -24.74 -18.99 -28.57
C PRO A 252 -26.09 -18.34 -28.95
#